data_AF-A0A535TIQ8-F1
#
_entry.id   AF-A0A535TIQ8-F1
#
_cell.length_a   1.000
_cell.length_b   1.000
_cell.length_c   1.000
_cell.angle_alpha   90.00
_cell.angle_beta   90.00
_cell.angle_gamma   90.00
#
_symmetry.space_group_name_H-M   'P 1'
#
loop_
_entity.id
_entity.type
_entity.pdbx_description
1 polymer ?
#
loop_
_entity_poly.entity_id
_entity_poly.type
_entity_poly.pdbx_seq_one_letter_code
_entity_poly.pdbx_strand_id
1 'polypeptide(L)'
;RARELGTSWDRLATKETALYEADMAALNVRPPDVFPWASQTIPKIMDLVRLLEAQGHAYQREGHVYFRVGSITDYGRLSRLSREDMIKLSAQHGADPNDPRKQDPLDFILWQASAPDEPRW
;
A
#
# COMPACT_ATOMS: atom_id res chain seq x y z
N ARG A 1 -5.05 10.17 11.64
CA ARG A 1 -6.41 10.74 11.54
C ARG A 1 -7.48 10.13 12.46
N ALA A 2 -7.86 8.85 12.33
CA ALA A 2 -8.94 8.28 13.16
C ALA A 2 -8.68 8.42 14.68
N ARG A 3 -7.45 8.14 15.13
CA ARG A 3 -6.98 8.36 16.50
C ARG A 3 -7.16 9.82 16.96
N GLU A 4 -6.78 10.80 16.13
CA GLU A 4 -6.93 12.24 16.44
C GLU A 4 -8.39 12.66 16.59
N LEU A 5 -9.29 12.04 15.82
CA LEU A 5 -10.72 12.35 15.83
C LEU A 5 -11.50 11.55 16.90
N GLY A 6 -10.82 10.68 17.67
CA GLY A 6 -11.47 9.85 18.67
C GLY A 6 -12.53 8.90 18.10
N THR A 7 -12.36 8.46 16.85
CA THR A 7 -13.29 7.54 16.17
C THR A 7 -12.56 6.30 15.68
N SER A 8 -13.31 5.24 15.35
CA SER A 8 -12.76 4.04 14.74
C SER A 8 -12.45 4.25 13.26
N TRP A 9 -11.47 3.51 12.74
CA TRP A 9 -11.00 3.67 11.36
C TRP A 9 -12.10 3.36 10.33
N ASP A 10 -12.94 2.37 10.62
CA ASP A 10 -14.04 1.90 9.77
C ASP A 10 -15.18 2.93 9.71
N ARG A 11 -15.51 3.57 10.84
CA ARG A 11 -16.49 4.66 10.87
C ARG A 11 -16.00 5.88 10.11
N LEU A 12 -14.74 6.25 10.28
CA LEU A 12 -14.15 7.35 9.52
C LEU A 12 -14.17 7.04 8.02
N ALA A 13 -13.69 5.86 7.60
CA ALA A 13 -13.70 5.46 6.20
C ALA A 13 -15.11 5.49 5.61
N THR A 14 -16.11 4.90 6.28
CA THR A 14 -17.50 4.89 5.81
C THR A 14 -18.08 6.28 5.63
N LYS A 15 -17.84 7.18 6.60
CA LYS A 15 -18.33 8.55 6.53
C LYS A 15 -17.71 9.31 5.35
N GLU A 16 -16.38 9.28 5.22
CA GLU A 16 -15.67 10.03 4.18
C GLU A 16 -15.94 9.44 2.78
N THR A 17 -16.11 8.11 2.66
CA THR A 17 -16.52 7.47 1.41
C THR A 17 -17.93 7.91 0.99
N ALA A 18 -18.89 7.97 1.91
CA ALA A 18 -20.24 8.42 1.57
C ALA A 18 -20.27 9.89 1.10
N LEU A 19 -19.42 10.75 1.70
CA LEU A 19 -19.25 12.13 1.25
C LEU A 19 -18.66 12.19 -0.16
N TYR A 20 -17.60 11.41 -0.43
CA TYR A 20 -17.00 11.30 -1.75
C TYR A 20 -18.02 10.86 -2.82
N GLU A 21 -18.84 9.84 -2.53
CA GLU A 21 -19.87 9.38 -3.46
C GLU A 21 -20.93 10.47 -3.75
N ALA A 22 -21.34 11.21 -2.73
CA ALA A 22 -22.26 12.33 -2.89
C ALA A 22 -21.66 13.45 -3.74
N ASP A 23 -20.38 13.79 -3.54
CA ASP A 23 -19.67 14.80 -4.32
C ASP A 23 -19.51 14.37 -5.79
N MET A 24 -19.15 13.11 -6.04
CA MET A 24 -19.04 12.57 -7.40
C MET A 24 -20.38 12.57 -8.11
N ALA A 25 -21.47 12.23 -7.41
CA ALA A 25 -22.82 12.30 -7.95
C ALA A 25 -23.24 13.75 -8.26
N ALA A 26 -22.92 14.71 -7.39
CA ALA A 26 -23.19 16.14 -7.61
C ALA A 26 -22.44 16.70 -8.83
N LEU A 27 -21.25 16.16 -9.12
CA LEU A 27 -20.46 16.47 -10.33
C LEU A 27 -20.91 15.69 -11.57
N ASN A 28 -21.97 14.89 -11.47
CA ASN A 28 -22.47 14.01 -12.53
C ASN A 28 -21.39 13.03 -13.07
N VAL A 29 -20.49 12.60 -12.19
CA VAL A 29 -19.50 11.56 -12.50
C VAL A 29 -20.23 10.22 -12.52
N ARG A 30 -20.04 9.46 -13.61
CA ARG A 30 -20.59 8.11 -13.71
C ARG A 30 -19.95 7.21 -12.64
N PRO A 31 -20.74 6.47 -11.83
CA PRO A 31 -20.18 5.54 -10.86
C PRO A 31 -19.43 4.39 -11.56
N PRO A 32 -18.38 3.86 -10.93
CA PRO A 32 -17.68 2.69 -11.45
C PRO A 32 -18.58 1.45 -11.36
N ASP A 33 -18.36 0.48 -12.25
CA ASP A 33 -19.12 -0.78 -12.22
C ASP A 33 -18.79 -1.63 -10.97
N VAL A 34 -17.61 -1.45 -10.38
CA VAL A 34 -17.16 -2.11 -9.14
C VAL A 34 -16.40 -1.11 -8.27
N PHE A 35 -16.72 -1.05 -6.97
CA PHE A 35 -16.08 -0.17 -5.99
C PHE A 35 -15.52 -0.97 -4.80
N PRO A 36 -14.38 -1.67 -4.96
CA PRO A 36 -13.87 -2.60 -3.96
C PRO A 36 -13.17 -1.87 -2.82
N TRP A 37 -13.38 -2.35 -1.60
CA TRP A 37 -12.68 -1.86 -0.42
C TRP A 37 -11.44 -2.71 -0.14
N ALA A 38 -10.31 -2.07 0.17
CA ALA A 38 -9.08 -2.80 0.51
C ALA A 38 -9.29 -3.78 1.68
N SER A 39 -10.08 -3.38 2.69
CA SER A 39 -10.45 -4.24 3.82
C SER A 39 -11.28 -5.48 3.43
N GLN A 40 -11.92 -5.47 2.26
CA GLN A 40 -12.72 -6.58 1.73
C GLN A 40 -11.93 -7.45 0.74
N THR A 41 -10.71 -7.05 0.35
CA THR A 41 -9.88 -7.77 -0.64
C THR A 41 -8.66 -8.43 -0.03
N ILE A 42 -8.55 -8.47 1.31
CA ILE A 42 -7.39 -9.03 2.02
C ILE A 42 -7.00 -10.44 1.57
N PRO A 43 -7.92 -11.41 1.39
CA PRO A 43 -7.54 -12.74 0.88
C PRO A 43 -6.80 -12.68 -0.47
N LYS A 44 -7.27 -11.82 -1.39
CA LYS A 44 -6.64 -11.65 -2.71
C LYS A 44 -5.25 -11.00 -2.60
N ILE A 45 -5.09 -10.05 -1.69
CA ILE A 45 -3.79 -9.42 -1.41
C ILE A 45 -2.81 -10.48 -0.89
N MET A 46 -3.23 -11.28 0.09
CA MET A 46 -2.40 -12.36 0.63
C MET A 46 -2.01 -13.40 -0.42
N ASP A 47 -2.93 -13.78 -1.31
CA ASP A 47 -2.64 -14.72 -2.39
C ASP A 47 -1.58 -14.18 -3.36
N LEU A 48 -1.67 -12.90 -3.72
CA LEU A 48 -0.67 -12.24 -4.55
C LEU A 48 0.69 -12.16 -3.84
N VAL A 49 0.72 -11.82 -2.55
CA VAL A 49 1.97 -11.77 -1.77
C VAL A 49 2.65 -13.14 -1.74
N ARG A 50 1.89 -14.21 -1.46
CA ARG A 50 2.42 -15.58 -1.48
C ARG A 50 2.96 -15.98 -2.84
N LEU A 51 2.28 -15.59 -3.93
CA LEU A 51 2.75 -15.84 -5.29
C LEU A 51 4.09 -15.14 -5.56
N LEU A 52 4.22 -13.87 -5.17
CA LEU A 52 5.44 -13.09 -5.34
C LEU A 52 6.61 -13.66 -4.53
N GLU A 53 6.35 -14.11 -3.30
CA GLU A 53 7.35 -14.81 -2.48
C GLU A 53 7.80 -16.10 -3.15
N ALA A 54 6.86 -16.92 -3.63
CA ALA A 54 7.17 -18.18 -4.31
C ALA A 54 7.99 -17.99 -5.60
N GLN A 55 7.82 -16.85 -6.27
CA GLN A 55 8.56 -16.49 -7.48
C GLN A 55 9.89 -15.77 -7.19
N GLY A 56 10.23 -15.51 -5.93
CA GLY A 56 11.45 -14.80 -5.56
C GLY A 56 11.41 -13.29 -5.80
N HIS A 57 10.22 -12.72 -5.99
CA HIS A 57 9.99 -11.28 -6.13
C HIS A 57 9.68 -10.59 -4.79
N ALA A 58 9.49 -11.35 -3.72
CA ALA A 58 9.29 -10.83 -2.38
C ALA A 58 10.13 -11.58 -1.35
N TYR A 59 10.33 -10.98 -0.18
CA TYR A 59 11.02 -11.59 0.95
C TYR A 59 10.47 -11.10 2.29
N GLN A 60 10.58 -11.97 3.30
CA GLN A 60 10.22 -11.63 4.67
C GLN A 60 11.41 -11.12 5.49
N ARG A 61 11.13 -10.16 6.37
CA ARG A 61 12.06 -9.68 7.39
C ARG A 61 11.26 -9.17 8.59
N GLU A 62 11.52 -9.73 9.77
CA GLU A 62 10.93 -9.26 11.04
C GLU A 62 9.39 -9.08 10.99
N GLY A 63 8.68 -10.07 10.43
CA GLY A 63 7.21 -10.03 10.32
C GLY A 63 6.65 -9.14 9.21
N HIS A 64 7.50 -8.49 8.42
CA HIS A 64 7.14 -7.72 7.24
C HIS A 64 7.46 -8.52 5.97
N VAL A 65 6.71 -8.27 4.90
CA VAL A 65 7.01 -8.76 3.55
C VAL A 65 7.31 -7.56 2.66
N TYR A 66 8.47 -7.60 1.99
CA TYR A 66 8.90 -6.56 1.05
C TYR A 66 8.91 -7.10 -0.37
N PHE A 67 8.56 -6.25 -1.33
CA PHE A 67 8.81 -6.49 -2.74
C PHE A 67 10.28 -6.19 -3.05
N ARG A 68 10.95 -7.11 -3.74
CA ARG A 68 12.34 -6.98 -4.18
C ARG A 68 12.38 -6.25 -5.52
N VAL A 69 12.58 -4.94 -5.51
CA VAL A 69 12.65 -4.11 -6.73
C VAL A 69 13.74 -4.62 -7.68
N GLY A 70 14.89 -5.01 -7.15
CA GLY A 70 16.01 -5.55 -7.94
C GLY A 70 15.70 -6.85 -8.69
N SER A 71 14.57 -7.51 -8.42
CA SER A 71 14.13 -8.70 -9.17
C SER A 71 13.48 -8.36 -10.52
N ILE A 72 13.19 -7.08 -10.80
CA ILE A 72 12.57 -6.60 -12.03
C ILE A 72 13.57 -5.74 -12.81
N THR A 73 13.98 -6.22 -13.99
CA THR A 73 15.04 -5.58 -14.78
C THR A 73 14.67 -4.19 -15.28
N ASP A 74 13.41 -3.93 -15.64
CA ASP A 74 12.94 -2.65 -16.18
C ASP A 74 12.13 -1.83 -15.16
N TYR A 75 12.36 -2.03 -13.86
CA TYR A 75 11.68 -1.25 -12.82
C TYR A 75 11.94 0.26 -13.00
N GLY A 76 10.86 1.05 -12.98
CA GLY A 76 10.90 2.49 -13.29
C GLY A 76 10.53 2.83 -14.74
N ARG A 77 10.28 1.84 -15.62
CA ARG A 77 9.84 2.08 -17.01
C ARG A 77 8.62 3.00 -17.14
N LEU A 78 7.66 2.90 -16.20
CA LEU A 78 6.46 3.74 -16.20
C LEU A 78 6.76 5.20 -15.83
N SER A 79 7.52 5.42 -14.76
CA SER A 79 7.81 6.77 -14.24
C SER A 79 8.90 7.49 -15.04
N ARG A 80 9.79 6.73 -15.70
CA ARG A 80 11.00 7.21 -16.39
C ARG A 80 11.94 7.99 -15.47
N LEU A 81 11.83 7.77 -14.17
CA LEU A 81 12.66 8.43 -13.17
C LEU A 81 14.00 7.73 -13.05
N SER A 82 15.02 8.51 -12.72
CA SER A 82 16.30 7.94 -12.28
C SER A 82 16.11 7.21 -10.95
N ARG A 83 17.02 6.28 -10.64
CA ARG A 83 17.01 5.59 -9.34
C ARG A 83 17.14 6.56 -8.18
N GLU A 84 17.97 7.59 -8.32
CA GLU A 84 18.15 8.62 -7.30
C GLU A 84 16.84 9.38 -7.03
N ASP A 85 16.14 9.79 -8.09
CA ASP A 85 14.84 10.47 -7.97
C ASP A 85 13.79 9.56 -7.32
N MET A 86 13.76 8.28 -7.70
CA MET A 86 12.86 7.30 -7.10
C MET A 86 13.10 7.15 -5.59
N ILE A 87 14.36 7.06 -5.15
CA ILE A 87 14.71 6.95 -3.73
C ILE A 87 14.24 8.22 -2.99
N LYS A 88 14.56 9.39 -3.52
CA LYS A 88 14.17 10.67 -2.94
C LYS A 88 12.65 10.82 -2.81
N LEU A 89 11.90 10.47 -3.87
CA LEU A 89 10.45 10.57 -3.86
C LEU A 89 9.80 9.52 -2.95
N SER A 90 10.35 8.31 -2.89
CA SER A 90 9.83 7.28 -1.99
C SER A 90 9.86 7.73 -0.52
N ALA A 91 10.91 8.43 -0.10
CA ALA A 91 11.02 9.02 1.24
C ALA A 91 9.93 10.07 1.52
N GLN A 92 9.56 10.86 0.50
CA GLN A 92 8.52 11.88 0.63
C GLN A 92 7.10 11.30 0.65
N HIS A 93 6.94 10.09 0.11
CA HIS A 93 5.64 9.42 -0.04
C HIS A 93 5.43 8.26 0.95
N GLY A 94 6.17 8.27 2.07
CA GLY A 94 5.90 7.39 3.22
C GLY A 94 6.74 6.13 3.28
N ALA A 95 7.69 5.92 2.37
CA ALA A 95 8.70 4.89 2.54
C ALA A 95 9.84 5.38 3.45
N ASP A 96 10.53 4.46 4.10
CA ASP A 96 11.84 4.70 4.71
C ASP A 96 12.92 4.01 3.86
N PRO A 97 13.69 4.72 3.03
CA PRO A 97 14.76 4.12 2.23
C PRO A 97 15.95 3.63 3.06
N ASN A 98 16.06 4.06 4.32
CA ASN A 98 17.15 3.69 5.21
C ASN A 98 16.76 2.56 6.19
N ASP A 99 15.56 1.98 6.04
CA ASP A 99 15.11 0.86 6.87
C ASP A 99 16.11 -0.31 6.76
N PRO A 100 16.81 -0.70 7.84
CA PRO A 100 17.84 -1.74 7.82
C PRO A 100 17.27 -3.13 7.50
N ARG A 101 15.95 -3.29 7.49
CA ARG A 101 15.28 -4.54 7.07
C ARG A 101 15.30 -4.72 5.56
N LYS A 102 15.46 -3.65 4.79
CA LYS A 102 15.44 -3.67 3.33
C LYS A 102 16.77 -4.15 2.75
N GLN A 103 16.69 -4.91 1.65
CA GLN A 103 17.84 -5.29 0.84
C GLN A 103 18.23 -4.18 -0.15
N ASP A 104 17.25 -3.42 -0.62
CA ASP A 104 17.40 -2.27 -1.50
C ASP A 104 16.57 -1.08 -0.96
N PRO A 105 17.08 0.17 -0.97
CA PRO A 105 16.32 1.35 -0.55
C PRO A 105 14.95 1.54 -1.23
N LEU A 106 14.78 1.02 -2.44
CA LEU A 106 13.53 1.06 -3.20
C LEU A 106 12.56 -0.09 -2.89
N ASP A 107 13.00 -1.11 -2.15
CA ASP A 107 12.10 -2.19 -1.74
C ASP A 107 10.97 -1.61 -0.89
N PHE A 108 9.73 -2.00 -1.22
CA PHE A 108 8.54 -1.47 -0.59
C PHE A 108 7.72 -2.58 0.07
N ILE A 109 6.97 -2.20 1.10
CA ILE A 109 6.18 -3.12 1.90
C ILE A 109 5.01 -3.66 1.05
N LEU A 110 4.89 -4.98 1.03
CA LEU A 110 3.70 -5.69 0.54
C LEU A 110 2.76 -6.05 1.70
N TRP A 111 3.34 -6.40 2.86
CA TRP A 111 2.60 -6.74 4.06
C TRP A 111 3.36 -6.29 5.30
N GLN A 112 2.66 -5.69 6.25
CA GLN A 112 3.24 -5.15 7.48
C GLN A 112 2.63 -5.83 8.70
N ALA A 113 3.47 -6.15 9.67
CA ALA A 113 2.98 -6.58 10.98
C ALA A 113 2.27 -5.41 11.67
N SER A 114 1.01 -5.59 12.03
CA SER A 114 0.22 -4.59 12.75
C SER A 114 0.81 -4.34 14.15
N ALA A 115 0.83 -3.07 14.57
CA ALA A 115 1.04 -2.73 15.98
C ALA A 115 -0.11 -3.28 16.85
N PRO A 116 0.07 -3.39 18.19
CA PRO A 116 -0.96 -3.96 19.07
C PRO A 116 -2.33 -3.27 18.97
N ASP A 117 -2.34 -1.96 18.74
CA ASP A 117 -3.54 -1.11 18.67
C ASP A 117 -4.04 -0.87 17.23
N GLU A 118 -3.51 -1.62 16.26
CA GLU A 118 -3.88 -1.52 14.84
C GLU A 118 -4.79 -2.68 14.41
N PRO A 119 -5.67 -2.45 13.41
CA PRO A 119 -6.40 -3.54 12.78
C PRO A 119 -5.42 -4.56 12.19
N ARG A 120 -5.80 -5.84 12.25
CA ARG A 120 -5.00 -6.97 11.81
C ARG A 120 -5.88 -8.00 11.11
N TRP A 121 -5.26 -8.80 10.25
CA TRP A 121 -5.90 -9.88 9.49
C TRP A 121 -5.06 -11.14 9.59
#